data_AF-A0A6G0TR54-F1
#
_entry.id   AF-A0A6G0TR54-F1
#
_cell.length_a   1.000
_cell.length_b   1.000
_cell.length_c   1.000
_cell.angle_alpha   90.00
_cell.angle_beta   90.00
_cell.angle_gamma   90.00
#
_symmetry.space_group_name_H-M   'P 1'
#
loop_
_entity.id
_entity.type
_entity.pdbx_description
1 polymer ?
#
loop_
_entity_poly.entity_id
_entity_poly.type
_entity_poly.pdbx_seq_one_letter_code
_entity_poly.pdbx_strand_id
1 'polypeptide(L)'
;MCVAREPDGKSSECSVPQRQLPPEVLLEPGALFLLKQNIFYPLDLSRRWPVAHDILAVFHCVIAITRTASETKNTTPKYISCCMKFVIKDHLEMIPDILTVIEKMTKDEDKLMRFDTVSTIGYLCTVFHQHENLRSYIHSFLLPAIIKALSDPAEQVIMRAQMVLTYIISKGVINNKTVEDIVCPALILAANSTDDLHVQNNIVTLVGKIVLKINDDVLCKTVLPFLINKSHSDCIYVRLAALLSFPELGHALDIDHKTKVLLPRYFEMCNDRVGTIRKTCADIITPLSVCCDDTLRRGPITDAAGRLLSDSCKFVRQTALENLGPLITTYASPAVTSLVTTRAFILMMVSNFTDDLHYIT
;
A
#
# COMPACT_ATOMS: atom_id res chain seq x y z
N MET A 1 -33.15 -92.15 -32.72
CA MET A 1 -32.27 -91.15 -32.06
C MET A 1 -32.71 -89.78 -32.57
N CYS A 2 -33.76 -89.15 -32.03
CA CYS A 2 -33.88 -88.42 -30.75
C CYS A 2 -33.35 -86.96 -30.79
N VAL A 3 -34.29 -86.02 -31.01
CA VAL A 3 -34.58 -84.76 -30.29
C VAL A 3 -33.52 -83.62 -30.18
N ALA A 4 -33.80 -82.53 -30.91
CA ALA A 4 -34.00 -81.10 -30.54
C ALA A 4 -32.96 -80.17 -29.85
N ARG A 5 -32.97 -78.92 -30.38
CA ARG A 5 -32.84 -77.55 -29.79
C ARG A 5 -31.45 -76.94 -29.44
N GLU A 6 -31.24 -75.74 -30.00
CA GLU A 6 -30.39 -74.58 -29.62
C GLU A 6 -30.45 -74.22 -28.10
N PRO A 7 -29.55 -73.39 -27.50
CA PRO A 7 -28.97 -72.15 -28.07
C PRO A 7 -27.54 -71.71 -27.64
N ASP A 8 -27.15 -70.55 -28.18
CA ASP A 8 -25.93 -69.74 -28.01
C ASP A 8 -25.42 -69.48 -26.58
N GLY A 9 -24.09 -69.40 -26.45
CA GLY A 9 -23.36 -69.03 -25.23
C GLY A 9 -21.93 -68.52 -25.49
N LYS A 10 -21.64 -67.36 -24.90
CA LYS A 10 -20.45 -66.47 -24.95
C LYS A 10 -19.06 -67.09 -24.67
N SER A 11 -18.01 -66.47 -25.22
CA SER A 11 -16.71 -66.07 -24.60
C SER A 11 -15.76 -65.60 -25.71
N SER A 12 -14.74 -64.76 -25.57
CA SER A 12 -14.26 -63.74 -24.62
C SER A 12 -12.99 -63.17 -25.27
N GLU A 13 -12.77 -61.85 -25.34
CA GLU A 13 -11.41 -61.31 -25.43
C GLU A 13 -11.31 -59.86 -24.97
N CYS A 14 -10.25 -59.58 -24.22
CA CYS A 14 -9.97 -58.36 -23.45
C CYS A 14 -9.55 -57.19 -24.33
N SER A 15 -10.04 -55.98 -24.01
CA SER A 15 -9.47 -54.72 -24.49
C SER A 15 -9.44 -53.68 -23.34
N VAL A 16 -8.26 -53.09 -23.17
CA VAL A 16 -7.88 -52.07 -22.17
C VAL A 16 -8.75 -50.80 -22.30
N PRO A 17 -9.27 -50.18 -21.22
CA PRO A 17 -10.00 -48.93 -21.35
C PRO A 17 -9.05 -47.71 -21.35
N GLN A 18 -9.19 -46.90 -22.40
CA GLN A 18 -8.70 -45.51 -22.45
C GLN A 18 -9.37 -44.68 -21.33
N ARG A 19 -8.58 -43.88 -20.60
CA ARG A 19 -9.11 -42.89 -19.64
C ARG A 19 -9.91 -41.83 -20.39
N GLN A 20 -11.23 -41.84 -20.23
CA GLN A 20 -12.12 -40.77 -20.64
C GLN A 20 -11.96 -39.56 -19.70
N LEU A 21 -11.86 -38.36 -20.28
CA LEU A 21 -12.06 -37.08 -19.58
C LEU A 21 -13.51 -37.01 -19.05
N PRO A 22 -13.76 -36.40 -17.88
CA PRO A 22 -15.12 -36.26 -17.37
C PRO A 22 -15.95 -35.30 -18.23
N PRO A 23 -17.27 -35.49 -18.30
CA PRO A 23 -18.16 -34.71 -19.14
C PRO A 23 -18.29 -33.26 -18.64
N GLU A 24 -18.54 -32.35 -19.57
CA GLU A 24 -18.86 -30.94 -19.30
C GLU A 24 -19.93 -30.83 -18.20
N VAL A 25 -19.57 -30.14 -17.11
CA VAL A 25 -20.52 -29.78 -16.04
C VAL A 25 -21.49 -28.76 -16.61
N LEU A 26 -22.64 -29.23 -17.07
CA LEU A 26 -23.81 -28.39 -17.34
C LEU A 26 -24.21 -27.70 -16.03
N LEU A 27 -23.99 -26.39 -15.98
CA LEU A 27 -24.47 -25.53 -14.89
C LEU A 27 -25.99 -25.66 -14.78
N GLU A 28 -26.47 -26.12 -13.62
CA GLU A 28 -27.86 -26.04 -13.21
C GLU A 28 -28.40 -24.62 -13.48
N PRO A 29 -29.51 -24.45 -14.23
CA PRO A 29 -30.06 -23.14 -14.59
C PRO A 29 -30.31 -22.20 -13.39
N GLY A 30 -30.51 -22.76 -12.20
CA GLY A 30 -30.68 -22.02 -10.94
C GLY A 30 -29.42 -21.27 -10.49
N ALA A 31 -28.22 -21.79 -10.73
CA ALA A 31 -26.97 -21.15 -10.31
C ALA A 31 -26.71 -19.86 -11.11
N LEU A 32 -26.94 -19.91 -12.43
CA LEU A 32 -26.84 -18.74 -13.31
C LEU A 32 -27.90 -17.68 -13.00
N PHE A 33 -29.11 -18.11 -12.62
CA PHE A 33 -30.21 -17.22 -12.25
C PHE A 33 -29.94 -16.45 -10.94
N LEU A 34 -29.41 -17.13 -9.93
CA LEU A 34 -29.10 -16.52 -8.63
C LEU A 34 -27.89 -15.58 -8.71
N LEU A 35 -26.93 -15.86 -9.59
CA LEU A 35 -25.78 -14.98 -9.87
C LEU A 35 -26.19 -13.67 -10.54
N LYS A 36 -27.24 -13.67 -11.37
CA LYS A 36 -27.76 -12.45 -12.01
C LYS A 36 -28.50 -11.50 -11.05
N GLN A 37 -28.94 -11.98 -9.88
CA GLN A 37 -29.80 -11.19 -8.99
C GLN A 37 -29.08 -10.44 -7.85
N ASN A 38 -27.73 -10.50 -7.74
CA ASN A 38 -26.98 -9.77 -6.69
C ASN A 38 -27.37 -10.15 -5.24
N ILE A 39 -28.01 -11.30 -5.01
CA ILE A 39 -28.52 -11.70 -3.68
C ILE A 39 -27.50 -12.61 -2.98
N PHE A 40 -26.41 -12.06 -2.43
CA PHE A 40 -25.65 -12.78 -1.39
C PHE A 40 -25.05 -11.82 -0.35
N TYR A 41 -25.58 -11.86 0.86
CA TYR A 41 -24.95 -11.29 2.05
C TYR A 41 -24.04 -12.35 2.73
N PRO A 42 -22.93 -11.94 3.38
CA PRO A 42 -21.86 -12.85 3.84
C PRO A 42 -22.29 -13.94 4.83
N LEU A 43 -23.45 -13.82 5.48
CA LEU A 43 -23.92 -14.71 6.55
C LEU A 43 -24.70 -15.94 6.06
N ASP A 44 -25.12 -15.98 4.79
CA ASP A 44 -26.04 -17.04 4.30
C ASP A 44 -25.33 -18.19 3.57
N LEU A 45 -24.06 -18.02 3.21
CA LEU A 45 -23.26 -19.01 2.46
C LEU A 45 -22.92 -20.26 3.31
N SER A 46 -22.74 -20.12 4.62
CA SER A 46 -22.39 -21.23 5.51
C SER A 46 -23.58 -22.12 5.88
N ARG A 47 -24.82 -21.68 5.66
CA ARG A 47 -26.04 -22.42 6.06
C ARG A 47 -26.63 -23.29 4.94
N ARG A 48 -26.29 -23.04 3.67
CA ARG A 48 -26.99 -23.66 2.53
C ARG A 48 -26.24 -24.76 1.78
N TRP A 49 -24.95 -24.97 2.00
CA TRP A 49 -24.14 -25.86 1.16
C TRP A 49 -23.31 -26.84 1.98
N PRO A 50 -23.83 -28.05 2.26
CA PRO A 50 -23.22 -28.98 3.22
C PRO A 50 -22.12 -29.91 2.65
N VAL A 51 -21.70 -29.81 1.38
CA VAL A 51 -20.82 -30.86 0.78
C VAL A 51 -19.75 -30.29 -0.15
N ALA A 52 -18.52 -30.82 -0.05
CA ALA A 52 -17.32 -30.42 -0.80
C ALA A 52 -17.45 -30.43 -2.34
N HIS A 53 -18.36 -31.24 -2.90
CA HIS A 53 -18.59 -31.34 -4.34
C HIS A 53 -19.17 -30.06 -4.96
N ASP A 54 -19.89 -29.27 -4.16
CA ASP A 54 -20.56 -28.05 -4.62
C ASP A 54 -19.65 -26.81 -4.60
N ILE A 55 -18.55 -26.85 -3.85
CA ILE A 55 -17.63 -25.71 -3.73
C ILE A 55 -16.63 -25.71 -4.89
N LEU A 56 -16.24 -26.88 -5.37
CA LEU A 56 -15.63 -27.04 -6.69
C LEU A 56 -16.55 -26.46 -7.77
N ALA A 57 -17.87 -26.62 -7.66
CA ALA A 57 -18.82 -25.98 -8.58
C ALA A 57 -18.86 -24.46 -8.43
N VAL A 58 -18.79 -23.89 -7.22
CA VAL A 58 -18.64 -22.43 -7.00
C VAL A 58 -17.33 -21.91 -7.57
N PHE A 59 -16.24 -22.66 -7.42
CA PHE A 59 -14.93 -22.31 -7.97
C PHE A 59 -14.89 -22.41 -9.50
N HIS A 60 -15.43 -23.50 -10.06
CA HIS A 60 -15.69 -23.63 -11.49
C HIS A 60 -16.65 -22.54 -11.96
N CYS A 61 -17.57 -22.04 -11.13
CA CYS A 61 -18.41 -20.89 -11.40
C CYS A 61 -17.58 -19.59 -11.43
N VAL A 62 -16.70 -19.33 -10.46
CA VAL A 62 -15.80 -18.16 -10.49
C VAL A 62 -14.85 -18.21 -11.70
N ILE A 63 -14.30 -19.39 -12.01
CA ILE A 63 -13.47 -19.63 -13.20
C ILE A 63 -14.30 -19.50 -14.49
N ALA A 64 -15.54 -19.99 -14.52
CA ALA A 64 -16.42 -19.91 -15.69
C ALA A 64 -16.90 -18.47 -15.90
N ILE A 65 -17.28 -17.76 -14.83
CA ILE A 65 -17.63 -16.34 -14.83
C ILE A 65 -16.44 -15.53 -15.37
N THR A 66 -15.21 -15.80 -14.89
CA THR A 66 -14.01 -15.10 -15.39
C THR A 66 -13.63 -15.48 -16.82
N ARG A 67 -14.06 -16.64 -17.33
CA ARG A 67 -13.90 -17.06 -18.73
C ARG A 67 -14.98 -16.51 -19.66
N THR A 68 -16.15 -16.13 -19.15
CA THR A 68 -17.34 -15.80 -19.97
C THR A 68 -17.83 -14.36 -19.84
N ALA A 69 -17.44 -13.61 -18.81
CA ALA A 69 -18.14 -12.39 -18.47
C ALA A 69 -17.57 -11.11 -19.10
N SER A 70 -18.30 -10.60 -20.09
CA SER A 70 -18.41 -9.16 -20.36
C SER A 70 -19.29 -8.42 -19.33
N GLU A 71 -20.01 -9.13 -18.43
CA GLU A 71 -21.13 -8.58 -17.64
C GLU A 71 -20.99 -8.65 -16.09
N THR A 72 -19.94 -9.24 -15.49
CA THR A 72 -19.83 -9.41 -14.01
C THR A 72 -18.75 -8.53 -13.37
N LYS A 73 -18.67 -7.26 -13.76
CA LYS A 73 -17.45 -6.45 -13.57
C LYS A 73 -17.09 -6.06 -12.12
N ASN A 74 -17.97 -6.20 -11.13
CA ASN A 74 -17.72 -5.72 -9.75
C ASN A 74 -17.98 -6.75 -8.62
N THR A 75 -18.27 -8.01 -8.94
CA THR A 75 -18.59 -9.04 -7.93
C THR A 75 -17.49 -10.09 -7.78
N THR A 76 -16.71 -10.34 -8.84
CA THR A 76 -15.63 -11.34 -8.86
C THR A 76 -14.58 -11.16 -7.74
N PRO A 77 -14.05 -9.95 -7.46
CA PRO A 77 -13.07 -9.77 -6.37
C PRO A 77 -13.66 -10.12 -4.99
N LYS A 78 -14.93 -9.78 -4.77
CA LYS A 78 -15.66 -10.11 -3.53
C LYS A 78 -15.84 -11.62 -3.38
N TYR A 79 -16.16 -12.33 -4.46
CA TYR A 79 -16.23 -13.79 -4.46
C TYR A 79 -14.89 -14.43 -4.14
N ILE A 80 -13.78 -13.92 -4.70
CA ILE A 80 -12.43 -14.41 -4.37
C ILE A 80 -12.18 -14.25 -2.86
N SER A 81 -12.43 -13.08 -2.28
CA SER A 81 -12.26 -12.87 -0.83
C SER A 81 -13.07 -13.87 0.02
N CYS A 82 -14.31 -14.18 -0.38
CA CYS A 82 -15.13 -15.19 0.29
C CYS A 82 -14.57 -16.62 0.12
N CYS A 83 -14.17 -17.00 -1.10
CA CYS A 83 -13.63 -18.34 -1.40
C CYS A 83 -12.35 -18.61 -0.61
N MET A 84 -11.52 -17.59 -0.41
CA MET A 84 -10.23 -17.72 0.27
C MET A 84 -10.33 -18.22 1.72
N LYS A 85 -11.40 -17.89 2.44
CA LYS A 85 -11.64 -18.42 3.80
C LYS A 85 -11.81 -19.94 3.82
N PHE A 86 -12.34 -20.52 2.75
CA PHE A 86 -12.58 -21.95 2.63
C PHE A 86 -11.34 -22.68 2.10
N VAL A 87 -10.72 -22.12 1.04
CA VAL A 87 -9.52 -22.68 0.37
C VAL A 87 -8.39 -22.93 1.36
N ILE A 88 -8.19 -22.01 2.31
CA ILE A 88 -7.12 -22.09 3.31
C ILE A 88 -7.29 -23.26 4.28
N LYS A 89 -8.52 -23.73 4.48
CA LYS A 89 -8.81 -24.79 5.43
C LYS A 89 -8.53 -26.18 4.83
N ASP A 90 -8.99 -26.42 3.61
CA ASP A 90 -9.09 -27.77 3.08
C ASP A 90 -8.53 -27.93 1.64
N HIS A 91 -8.13 -26.83 0.95
CA HIS A 91 -7.82 -26.85 -0.49
C HIS A 91 -6.67 -25.93 -0.95
N LEU A 92 -5.52 -25.97 -0.28
CA LEU A 92 -4.37 -25.10 -0.61
C LEU A 92 -3.86 -25.28 -2.06
N GLU A 93 -4.10 -26.43 -2.67
CA GLU A 93 -3.77 -26.75 -4.07
C GLU A 93 -4.45 -25.82 -5.10
N MET A 94 -5.54 -25.15 -4.72
CA MET A 94 -6.31 -24.27 -5.61
C MET A 94 -5.75 -22.83 -5.68
N ILE A 95 -4.77 -22.50 -4.84
CA ILE A 95 -4.22 -21.14 -4.76
C ILE A 95 -3.61 -20.66 -6.09
N PRO A 96 -2.81 -21.45 -6.82
CA PRO A 96 -2.25 -21.01 -8.10
C PRO A 96 -3.30 -20.59 -9.14
N ASP A 97 -4.43 -21.31 -9.18
CA ASP A 97 -5.55 -20.97 -10.08
C ASP A 97 -6.20 -19.65 -9.67
N ILE A 98 -6.36 -19.40 -8.37
CA ILE A 98 -6.86 -18.12 -7.84
C ILE A 98 -5.93 -16.97 -8.20
N LEU A 99 -4.61 -17.16 -8.04
CA LEU A 99 -3.63 -16.14 -8.40
C LEU A 99 -3.66 -15.85 -9.91
N THR A 100 -3.85 -16.87 -10.75
CA THR A 100 -4.02 -16.71 -12.20
C THR A 100 -5.24 -15.85 -12.55
N VAL A 101 -6.36 -16.05 -11.84
CA VAL A 101 -7.56 -15.23 -12.00
C VAL A 101 -7.29 -13.79 -11.56
N ILE A 102 -6.66 -13.57 -10.41
CA ILE A 102 -6.28 -12.25 -9.91
C ILE A 102 -5.38 -11.53 -10.93
N GLU A 103 -4.39 -12.23 -11.50
CA GLU A 103 -3.48 -11.64 -12.48
C GLU A 103 -4.24 -11.09 -13.69
N LYS A 104 -5.23 -11.83 -14.21
CA LYS A 104 -6.09 -11.36 -15.30
C LYS A 104 -6.87 -10.11 -14.90
N MET A 105 -7.45 -10.11 -13.70
CA MET A 105 -8.25 -8.98 -13.21
C MET A 105 -7.42 -7.71 -12.94
N THR A 106 -6.13 -7.84 -12.63
CA THR A 106 -5.23 -6.67 -12.55
C THR A 106 -4.99 -5.99 -13.91
N LYS A 107 -5.32 -6.66 -15.01
CA LYS A 107 -5.16 -6.17 -16.39
C LYS A 107 -6.52 -5.91 -17.07
N ASP A 108 -7.61 -5.92 -16.31
CA ASP A 108 -8.95 -5.69 -16.85
C ASP A 108 -9.09 -4.27 -17.39
N GLU A 109 -9.86 -4.10 -18.47
CA GLU A 109 -10.14 -2.78 -19.07
C GLU A 109 -10.92 -1.88 -18.09
N ASP A 110 -11.78 -2.47 -17.25
CA ASP A 110 -12.57 -1.74 -16.25
C ASP A 110 -11.71 -1.37 -15.02
N LYS A 111 -11.53 -0.07 -14.81
CA LYS A 111 -10.83 0.48 -13.64
C LYS A 111 -11.46 0.06 -12.31
N LEU A 112 -12.77 -0.16 -12.24
CA LEU A 112 -13.44 -0.59 -11.01
C LEU A 112 -13.06 -2.04 -10.67
N MET A 113 -12.96 -2.90 -11.69
CA MET A 113 -12.46 -4.26 -11.51
C MET A 113 -11.02 -4.26 -10.98
N ARG A 114 -10.13 -3.46 -11.58
CA ARG A 114 -8.74 -3.34 -11.10
C ARG A 114 -8.68 -2.81 -9.67
N PHE A 115 -9.49 -1.81 -9.33
CA PHE A 115 -9.59 -1.23 -7.98
C PHE A 115 -10.01 -2.26 -6.92
N ASP A 116 -11.09 -3.01 -7.17
CA ASP A 116 -11.57 -4.03 -6.24
C ASP A 116 -10.61 -5.22 -6.17
N THR A 117 -9.89 -5.52 -7.26
CA THR A 117 -8.82 -6.52 -7.30
C THR A 117 -7.66 -6.12 -6.38
N VAL A 118 -7.18 -4.87 -6.45
CA VAL A 118 -6.12 -4.38 -5.53
C VAL A 118 -6.57 -4.46 -4.08
N SER A 119 -7.84 -4.14 -3.79
CA SER A 119 -8.41 -4.30 -2.44
C SER A 119 -8.38 -5.76 -1.97
N THR A 120 -8.71 -6.68 -2.87
CA THR A 120 -8.67 -8.13 -2.62
C THR A 120 -7.24 -8.62 -2.39
N ILE A 121 -6.28 -8.15 -3.17
CA ILE A 121 -4.84 -8.45 -2.97
C ILE A 121 -4.38 -7.98 -1.58
N GLY A 122 -4.81 -6.80 -1.13
CA GLY A 122 -4.51 -6.31 0.22
C GLY A 122 -5.07 -7.21 1.33
N TYR A 123 -6.31 -7.67 1.18
CA TYR A 123 -6.89 -8.68 2.07
C TYR A 123 -6.12 -10.00 2.05
N LEU A 124 -5.71 -10.46 0.86
CA LEU A 124 -4.92 -11.69 0.73
C LEU A 124 -3.56 -11.60 1.40
N CYS A 125 -2.91 -10.43 1.37
CA CYS A 125 -1.65 -10.22 2.07
C CYS A 125 -1.79 -10.48 3.58
N THR A 126 -2.86 -10.01 4.22
CA THR A 126 -3.07 -10.23 5.67
C THR A 126 -3.38 -11.69 5.98
N VAL A 127 -4.20 -12.32 5.14
CA VAL A 127 -4.56 -13.72 5.30
C VAL A 127 -3.34 -14.62 5.08
N PHE A 128 -2.58 -14.44 3.99
CA PHE A 128 -1.38 -15.23 3.70
C PHE A 128 -0.30 -15.06 4.75
N HIS A 129 -0.22 -13.89 5.39
CA HIS A 129 0.73 -13.65 6.47
C HIS A 129 0.48 -14.55 7.69
N GLN A 130 -0.77 -14.95 7.92
CA GLN A 130 -1.17 -15.83 9.03
C GLN A 130 -0.85 -17.31 8.77
N HIS A 131 -0.50 -17.70 7.54
CA HIS A 131 -0.24 -19.08 7.15
C HIS A 131 1.17 -19.22 6.58
N GLU A 132 2.07 -19.93 7.28
CA GLU A 132 3.48 -20.03 6.89
C GLU A 132 3.68 -20.52 5.45
N ASN A 133 2.90 -21.51 5.01
CA ASN A 133 2.96 -22.09 3.66
C ASN A 133 2.57 -21.08 2.55
N LEU A 134 1.91 -19.97 2.89
CA LEU A 134 1.40 -18.99 1.93
C LEU A 134 2.19 -17.69 1.91
N ARG A 135 3.06 -17.46 2.89
CA ARG A 135 3.86 -16.23 3.00
C ARG A 135 4.72 -15.96 1.76
N SER A 136 5.20 -17.01 1.09
CA SER A 136 5.99 -16.89 -0.14
C SER A 136 5.24 -16.15 -1.25
N TYR A 137 3.92 -16.36 -1.38
CA TYR A 137 3.08 -15.68 -2.38
C TYR A 137 2.93 -14.18 -2.15
N ILE A 138 3.16 -13.70 -0.93
CA ILE A 138 3.17 -12.26 -0.65
C ILE A 138 4.31 -11.62 -1.45
N HIS A 139 5.51 -12.17 -1.37
CA HIS A 139 6.70 -11.63 -2.02
C HIS A 139 6.76 -11.96 -3.52
N SER A 140 6.35 -13.17 -3.92
CA SER A 140 6.47 -13.62 -5.32
C SER A 140 5.35 -13.12 -6.23
N PHE A 141 4.19 -12.75 -5.69
CA PHE A 141 3.01 -12.41 -6.51
C PHE A 141 2.28 -11.15 -6.03
N LEU A 142 1.81 -11.13 -4.77
CA LEU A 142 0.89 -10.08 -4.30
C LEU A 142 1.57 -8.70 -4.22
N LEU A 143 2.79 -8.64 -3.67
CA LEU A 143 3.55 -7.39 -3.56
C LEU A 143 3.94 -6.82 -4.93
N PRO A 144 4.48 -7.60 -5.90
CA PRO A 144 4.66 -7.14 -7.27
C PRO A 144 3.39 -6.59 -7.93
N ALA A 145 2.24 -7.24 -7.70
CA ALA A 145 0.96 -6.76 -8.24
C ALA A 145 0.54 -5.40 -7.64
N ILE A 146 0.75 -5.20 -6.33
CA ILE A 146 0.51 -3.91 -5.67
C ILE A 146 1.44 -2.83 -6.25
N ILE A 147 2.74 -3.13 -6.37
CA ILE A 147 3.73 -2.19 -6.90
C ILE A 147 3.37 -1.77 -8.33
N LYS A 148 2.97 -2.72 -9.18
CA LYS A 148 2.52 -2.44 -10.55
C LYS A 148 1.29 -1.52 -10.57
N ALA A 149 0.33 -1.74 -9.66
CA ALA A 149 -0.89 -0.93 -9.58
C ALA A 149 -0.63 0.54 -9.16
N LEU A 150 0.56 0.87 -8.63
CA LEU A 150 0.94 2.26 -8.32
C LEU A 150 1.21 3.10 -9.58
N SER A 151 1.36 2.46 -10.73
CA SER A 151 1.53 3.11 -12.04
C SER A 151 0.30 2.86 -12.95
N ASP A 152 -0.87 2.54 -12.37
CA ASP A 152 -2.11 2.36 -13.12
C ASP A 152 -2.58 3.68 -13.76
N PRO A 153 -3.15 3.68 -14.98
CA PRO A 153 -3.68 4.91 -15.59
C PRO A 153 -4.86 5.53 -14.83
N ALA A 154 -5.57 4.76 -13.99
CA ALA A 154 -6.69 5.27 -13.20
C ALA A 154 -6.24 5.67 -11.79
N GLU A 155 -6.38 6.96 -11.46
CA GLU A 155 -6.01 7.54 -10.17
C GLU A 155 -6.60 6.78 -8.96
N GLN A 156 -7.85 6.32 -9.05
CA GLN A 156 -8.51 5.56 -7.99
C GLN A 156 -7.78 4.25 -7.67
N VAL A 157 -7.23 3.58 -8.69
CA VAL A 157 -6.46 2.34 -8.54
C VAL A 157 -5.12 2.63 -7.88
N ILE A 158 -4.44 3.71 -8.29
CA ILE A 158 -3.18 4.16 -7.66
C ILE A 158 -3.41 4.45 -6.17
N MET A 159 -4.43 5.26 -5.84
CA MET A 159 -4.77 5.60 -4.45
C MET A 159 -5.06 4.34 -3.64
N ARG A 160 -5.80 3.38 -4.21
CA ARG A 160 -6.09 2.11 -3.55
C ARG A 160 -4.83 1.29 -3.30
N ALA A 161 -3.92 1.21 -4.28
CA ALA A 161 -2.65 0.52 -4.15
C ALA A 161 -1.76 1.16 -3.07
N GLN A 162 -1.71 2.48 -2.99
CA GLN A 162 -1.01 3.20 -1.92
C GLN A 162 -1.58 2.90 -0.54
N MET A 163 -2.91 2.91 -0.40
CA MET A 163 -3.59 2.56 0.86
C MET A 163 -3.26 1.13 1.28
N VAL A 164 -3.34 0.17 0.35
CA VAL A 164 -3.03 -1.23 0.60
C VAL A 164 -1.56 -1.39 1.01
N LEU A 165 -0.62 -0.82 0.27
CA LEU A 165 0.81 -0.93 0.56
C LEU A 165 1.15 -0.32 1.93
N THR A 166 0.65 0.88 2.21
CA THR A 166 0.86 1.55 3.52
C THR A 166 0.27 0.70 4.65
N TYR A 167 -0.92 0.11 4.43
CA TYR A 167 -1.58 -0.74 5.41
C TYR A 167 -0.76 -2.00 5.71
N ILE A 168 -0.31 -2.74 4.69
CA ILE A 168 0.47 -3.98 4.91
C ILE A 168 1.83 -3.71 5.57
N ILE A 169 2.47 -2.57 5.28
CA ILE A 169 3.68 -2.11 5.98
C ILE A 169 3.34 -1.81 7.45
N SER A 170 2.27 -1.05 7.72
CA SER A 170 1.90 -0.67 9.09
C SER A 170 1.52 -1.87 9.96
N LYS A 171 1.00 -2.95 9.34
CA LYS A 171 0.62 -4.19 10.01
C LYS A 171 1.77 -5.19 10.15
N GLY A 172 2.97 -4.86 9.65
CA GLY A 172 4.12 -5.76 9.69
C GLY A 172 3.95 -7.01 8.82
N VAL A 173 3.03 -6.97 7.84
CA VAL A 173 2.84 -8.07 6.88
C VAL A 173 4.10 -8.25 6.02
N ILE A 174 4.73 -7.13 5.66
CA ILE A 174 6.09 -7.09 5.12
C ILE A 174 7.00 -6.38 6.13
N ASN A 175 8.22 -6.88 6.29
CA ASN A 175 9.20 -6.33 7.22
C ASN A 175 9.98 -5.16 6.59
N ASN A 176 10.69 -4.37 7.43
CA ASN A 176 11.49 -3.24 6.98
C ASN A 176 12.53 -3.65 5.92
N LYS A 177 13.15 -4.82 6.05
CA LYS A 177 14.10 -5.34 5.06
C LYS A 177 13.47 -5.52 3.66
N THR A 178 12.23 -5.99 3.59
CA THR A 178 11.48 -6.07 2.31
C THR A 178 11.18 -4.68 1.76
N VAL A 179 10.87 -3.72 2.65
CA VAL A 179 10.66 -2.33 2.25
C VAL A 179 11.95 -1.74 1.65
N GLU A 180 13.09 -2.00 2.27
CA GLU A 180 14.41 -1.56 1.83
C GLU A 180 14.88 -2.23 0.54
N ASP A 181 14.80 -3.56 0.46
CA ASP A 181 15.40 -4.34 -0.63
C ASP A 181 14.52 -4.41 -1.88
N ILE A 182 13.20 -4.28 -1.73
CA ILE A 182 12.23 -4.51 -2.82
C ILE A 182 11.38 -3.27 -3.08
N VAL A 183 10.66 -2.78 -2.07
CA VAL A 183 9.64 -1.74 -2.26
C VAL A 183 10.30 -0.42 -2.66
N CYS A 184 11.28 0.05 -1.88
CA CYS A 184 11.93 1.33 -2.09
C CYS A 184 12.61 1.43 -3.47
N PRO A 185 13.45 0.46 -3.90
CA PRO A 185 14.04 0.48 -5.24
C PRO A 185 12.99 0.48 -6.35
N ALA A 186 11.92 -0.32 -6.22
CA ALA A 186 10.87 -0.38 -7.22
C ALA A 186 10.10 0.94 -7.36
N LEU A 187 9.81 1.61 -6.24
CA LEU A 187 9.18 2.94 -6.25
C LEU A 187 10.09 3.97 -6.90
N ILE A 188 11.35 4.05 -6.49
CA ILE A 188 12.29 5.04 -7.05
C ILE A 188 12.48 4.82 -8.55
N LEU A 189 12.60 3.56 -8.99
CA LEU A 189 12.69 3.22 -10.41
C LEU A 189 11.43 3.65 -11.17
N ALA A 190 10.24 3.36 -10.63
CA ALA A 190 8.97 3.75 -11.25
C ALA A 190 8.82 5.27 -11.38
N ALA A 191 9.21 6.03 -10.35
CA ALA A 191 9.16 7.50 -10.36
C ALA A 191 10.15 8.14 -11.34
N ASN A 192 11.26 7.46 -11.64
CA ASN A 192 12.27 7.93 -12.59
C ASN A 192 12.00 7.48 -14.03
N SER A 193 11.21 6.42 -14.22
CA SER A 193 10.88 5.87 -15.54
C SER A 193 9.59 6.43 -16.15
N THR A 194 8.82 7.21 -15.38
CA THR A 194 7.54 7.79 -15.84
C THR A 194 7.68 9.28 -16.15
N ASP A 195 7.12 9.69 -17.29
CA ASP A 195 6.92 11.09 -17.65
C ASP A 195 5.60 11.65 -17.08
N ASP A 196 4.73 10.78 -16.56
CA ASP A 196 3.48 11.19 -15.93
C ASP A 196 3.76 11.80 -14.55
N LEU A 197 3.59 13.12 -14.46
CA LEU A 197 3.81 13.91 -13.25
C LEU A 197 2.83 13.56 -12.12
N HIS A 198 1.63 13.07 -12.42
CA HIS A 198 0.68 12.62 -11.40
C HIS A 198 1.14 11.30 -10.78
N VAL A 199 1.57 10.35 -11.61
CA VAL A 199 2.17 9.09 -11.13
C VAL A 199 3.43 9.38 -10.33
N GLN A 200 4.29 10.27 -10.82
CA GLN A 200 5.50 10.67 -10.10
C GLN A 200 5.18 11.31 -8.74
N ASN A 201 4.21 12.24 -8.66
CA ASN A 201 3.75 12.83 -7.41
C ASN A 201 3.28 11.78 -6.40
N ASN A 202 2.50 10.81 -6.86
CA ASN A 202 1.99 9.72 -6.05
C ASN A 202 3.11 8.84 -5.49
N ILE A 203 4.11 8.51 -6.31
CA ILE A 203 5.24 7.69 -5.88
C ILE A 203 6.14 8.46 -4.90
N VAL A 204 6.43 9.74 -5.16
CA VAL A 204 7.23 10.58 -4.24
C VAL A 204 6.56 10.68 -2.87
N THR A 205 5.23 10.88 -2.85
CA THR A 205 4.43 10.88 -1.61
C THR A 205 4.58 9.57 -0.84
N LEU A 206 4.55 8.43 -1.55
CA LEU A 206 4.69 7.12 -0.93
C LEU A 206 6.11 6.86 -0.41
N VAL A 207 7.15 7.29 -1.15
CA VAL A 207 8.55 7.23 -0.69
C VAL A 207 8.72 8.05 0.60
N GLY A 208 8.11 9.24 0.69
CA GLY A 208 8.09 10.03 1.91
C GLY A 208 7.49 9.29 3.12
N LYS A 209 6.42 8.51 2.91
CA LYS A 209 5.74 7.75 3.98
C LYS A 209 6.54 6.56 4.51
N ILE A 210 7.52 6.06 3.75
CA ILE A 210 8.34 4.91 4.17
C ILE A 210 9.70 5.33 4.77
N VAL A 211 10.01 6.63 4.84
CA VAL A 211 11.29 7.15 5.37
C VAL A 211 11.65 6.54 6.72
N LEU A 212 10.71 6.50 7.67
CA LEU A 212 10.92 5.95 9.03
C LEU A 212 10.94 4.41 9.09
N LYS A 213 10.86 3.73 7.94
CA LYS A 213 10.91 2.25 7.83
C LYS A 213 12.20 1.76 7.19
N ILE A 214 13.10 2.67 6.85
CA ILE A 214 14.33 2.42 6.09
C ILE A 214 15.52 2.69 7.00
N ASN A 215 16.52 1.81 6.94
CA ASN A 215 17.79 1.98 7.63
C ASN A 215 18.63 3.15 7.10
N ASP A 216 19.60 3.60 7.90
CA ASP A 216 20.42 4.77 7.59
C ASP A 216 21.20 4.66 6.27
N ASP A 217 21.66 3.46 5.90
CA ASP A 217 22.45 3.26 4.69
C ASP A 217 21.62 3.53 3.42
N VAL A 218 20.45 2.89 3.34
CA VAL A 218 19.51 3.07 2.22
C VAL A 218 18.91 4.47 2.24
N LEU A 219 18.64 5.01 3.43
CA LEU A 219 18.11 6.36 3.61
C LEU A 219 19.07 7.40 3.03
N CYS A 220 20.33 7.39 3.47
CA CYS A 220 21.30 8.41 3.09
C CYS A 220 21.80 8.26 1.64
N LYS A 221 21.98 7.03 1.16
CA LYS A 221 22.53 6.78 -0.19
C LYS A 221 21.49 6.82 -1.31
N THR A 222 20.23 6.53 -0.99
CA THR A 222 19.20 6.31 -2.02
C THR A 222 17.99 7.23 -1.84
N VAL A 223 17.37 7.21 -0.67
CA VAL A 223 16.10 7.92 -0.44
C VAL A 223 16.28 9.43 -0.35
N LEU A 224 17.26 9.89 0.43
CA LEU A 224 17.54 11.31 0.61
C LEU A 224 17.92 11.98 -0.73
N PRO A 225 18.88 11.48 -1.53
CA PRO A 225 19.20 12.06 -2.84
C PRO A 225 17.99 12.07 -3.77
N PHE A 226 17.17 11.02 -3.76
CA PHE A 226 15.95 10.96 -4.57
C PHE A 226 14.96 12.07 -4.19
N LEU A 227 14.62 12.21 -2.90
CA LEU A 227 13.66 13.20 -2.43
C LEU A 227 14.18 14.64 -2.62
N ILE A 228 15.48 14.87 -2.39
CA ILE A 228 16.11 16.17 -2.66
C ILE A 228 16.02 16.49 -4.15
N ASN A 229 16.36 15.56 -5.04
CA ASN A 229 16.22 15.77 -6.48
C ASN A 229 14.77 16.07 -6.89
N LYS A 230 13.79 15.33 -6.36
CA LYS A 230 12.36 15.59 -6.66
C LYS A 230 11.87 16.92 -6.09
N SER A 231 12.49 17.42 -5.02
CA SER A 231 12.22 18.78 -4.53
C SER A 231 12.67 19.89 -5.49
N HIS A 232 13.47 19.59 -6.52
CA HIS A 232 13.83 20.53 -7.59
C HIS A 232 12.91 20.45 -8.81
N SER A 233 11.92 19.54 -8.82
CA SER A 233 10.99 19.39 -9.95
C SER A 233 10.30 20.71 -10.29
N ASP A 234 10.13 21.01 -11.58
CA ASP A 234 9.32 22.14 -12.04
C ASP A 234 7.84 21.97 -11.68
N CYS A 235 7.37 20.72 -11.61
CA CYS A 235 6.02 20.40 -11.20
C CYS A 235 5.82 20.70 -9.71
N ILE A 236 4.88 21.62 -9.42
CA ILE A 236 4.58 22.07 -8.04
C ILE A 236 4.15 20.89 -7.16
N TYR A 237 3.35 19.95 -7.68
CA TYR A 237 2.85 18.82 -6.90
C TYR A 237 3.97 17.85 -6.51
N VAL A 238 4.85 17.49 -7.44
CA VAL A 238 6.02 16.64 -7.15
C VAL A 238 6.95 17.31 -6.15
N ARG A 239 7.18 18.62 -6.31
CA ARG A 239 7.98 19.41 -5.38
C ARG A 239 7.36 19.48 -3.98
N LEU A 240 6.04 19.63 -3.89
CA LEU A 240 5.29 19.56 -2.62
C LEU A 240 5.36 18.19 -1.97
N ALA A 241 5.17 17.12 -2.73
CA ALA A 241 5.26 15.75 -2.22
C ALA A 241 6.64 15.46 -1.59
N ALA A 242 7.71 15.96 -2.21
CA ALA A 242 9.05 15.89 -1.63
C ALA A 242 9.16 16.73 -0.35
N LEU A 243 8.74 18.00 -0.36
CA LEU A 243 8.81 18.89 0.80
C LEU A 243 8.07 18.32 2.02
N LEU A 244 6.91 17.71 1.81
CA LEU A 244 6.10 17.12 2.88
C LEU A 244 6.77 15.93 3.59
N SER A 245 7.85 15.37 3.02
CA SER A 245 8.65 14.31 3.67
C SER A 245 9.82 14.84 4.51
N PHE A 246 10.07 16.16 4.49
CA PHE A 246 11.22 16.75 5.18
C PHE A 246 11.17 16.59 6.70
N PRO A 247 10.01 16.66 7.38
CA PRO A 247 9.93 16.36 8.81
C PRO A 247 10.37 14.93 9.14
N GLU A 248 9.90 13.93 8.40
CA GLU A 248 10.28 12.53 8.58
C GLU A 248 11.78 12.31 8.30
N LEU A 249 12.31 12.95 7.24
CA LEU A 249 13.75 12.96 6.97
C LEU A 249 14.52 13.62 8.13
N GLY A 250 14.01 14.71 8.68
CA GLY A 250 14.59 15.40 9.83
C GLY A 250 14.66 14.50 11.07
N HIS A 251 13.66 13.65 11.29
CA HIS A 251 13.68 12.69 12.40
C HIS A 251 14.67 11.53 12.14
N ALA A 252 14.73 11.04 10.90
CA ALA A 252 15.50 9.84 10.57
C ALA A 252 17.00 10.09 10.37
N LEU A 253 17.39 11.27 9.88
CA LEU A 253 18.78 11.57 9.53
C LEU A 253 19.64 11.91 10.75
N ASP A 254 20.95 11.73 10.61
CA ASP A 254 21.93 12.29 11.54
C ASP A 254 22.07 13.83 11.37
N ILE A 255 22.78 14.47 12.29
CA ILE A 255 22.98 15.93 12.27
C ILE A 255 23.78 16.40 11.04
N ASP A 256 24.67 15.57 10.50
CA ASP A 256 25.54 15.94 9.38
C ASP A 256 24.72 16.05 8.08
N HIS A 257 23.91 15.04 7.78
CA HIS A 257 23.01 15.04 6.63
C HIS A 257 21.92 16.10 6.76
N LYS A 258 21.41 16.34 7.98
CA LYS A 258 20.47 17.45 8.22
C LYS A 258 21.08 18.80 7.84
N THR A 259 22.27 19.09 8.37
CA THR A 259 22.91 20.41 8.22
C THR A 259 23.50 20.65 6.83
N LYS A 260 24.03 19.61 6.17
CA LYS A 260 24.67 19.73 4.86
C LYS A 260 23.74 19.56 3.67
N VAL A 261 22.61 18.85 3.83
CA VAL A 261 21.74 18.49 2.71
C VAL A 261 20.29 18.93 2.94
N LEU A 262 19.63 18.44 3.99
CA LEU A 262 18.20 18.63 4.18
C LEU A 262 17.83 20.10 4.46
N LEU A 263 18.46 20.71 5.46
CA LEU A 263 18.14 22.07 5.90
C LEU A 263 18.52 23.14 4.87
N PRO A 264 19.70 23.08 4.20
CA PRO A 264 20.00 24.00 3.10
C PRO A 264 18.89 23.98 2.04
N ARG A 265 18.42 22.80 1.64
CA ARG A 265 17.33 22.69 0.66
C ARG A 265 16.02 23.24 1.20
N TYR A 266 15.68 22.96 2.46
CA TYR A 266 14.48 23.53 3.09
C TYR A 266 14.50 25.06 3.06
N PHE A 267 15.63 25.68 3.40
CA PHE A 267 15.77 27.14 3.42
C PHE A 267 15.70 27.76 2.02
N GLU A 268 16.19 27.07 0.99
CA GLU A 268 15.94 27.48 -0.41
C GLU A 268 14.44 27.47 -0.72
N MET A 269 13.72 26.44 -0.29
CA MET A 269 12.28 26.30 -0.53
C MET A 269 11.45 27.33 0.25
N CYS A 270 11.92 27.82 1.40
CA CYS A 270 11.33 28.99 2.07
C CYS A 270 11.34 30.26 1.19
N ASN A 271 12.15 30.31 0.13
CA ASN A 271 12.23 31.40 -0.84
C ASN A 271 11.74 30.97 -2.24
N ASP A 272 10.99 29.86 -2.35
CA ASP A 272 10.50 29.35 -3.64
C ASP A 272 9.63 30.41 -4.35
N ARG A 273 9.72 30.46 -5.68
CA ARG A 273 8.90 31.35 -6.52
C ARG A 273 7.39 31.14 -6.33
N VAL A 274 6.97 29.94 -5.93
CA VAL A 274 5.56 29.55 -5.75
C VAL A 274 5.13 29.73 -4.30
N GLY A 275 4.13 30.59 -4.07
CA GLY A 275 3.61 30.87 -2.73
C GLY A 275 3.08 29.63 -1.99
N THR A 276 2.52 28.63 -2.70
CA THR A 276 2.07 27.37 -2.08
C THR A 276 3.22 26.59 -1.45
N ILE A 277 4.41 26.55 -2.09
CA ILE A 277 5.60 25.90 -1.53
C ILE A 277 6.02 26.60 -0.23
N ARG A 278 6.13 27.93 -0.26
CA ARG A 278 6.50 28.72 0.92
C ARG A 278 5.47 28.59 2.05
N LYS A 279 4.18 28.52 1.72
CA LYS A 279 3.11 28.25 2.68
C LYS A 279 3.31 26.89 3.34
N THR A 280 3.61 25.85 2.56
CA THR A 280 3.92 24.52 3.11
C THR A 280 5.20 24.54 3.94
N CYS A 281 6.23 25.30 3.56
CA CYS A 281 7.40 25.51 4.43
C CYS A 281 7.02 26.08 5.80
N ALA A 282 6.11 27.07 5.83
CA ALA A 282 5.58 27.63 7.07
C ALA A 282 4.75 26.63 7.88
N ASP A 283 4.05 25.72 7.22
CA ASP A 283 3.26 24.66 7.85
C ASP A 283 4.15 23.62 8.53
N ILE A 284 5.25 23.23 7.89
CA ILE A 284 6.15 22.17 8.38
C ILE A 284 7.32 22.67 9.25
N ILE A 285 7.48 23.98 9.45
CA ILE A 285 8.64 24.55 10.15
C ILE A 285 8.74 24.04 11.59
N THR A 286 7.62 23.88 12.27
CA THR A 286 7.56 23.38 13.65
C THR A 286 8.04 21.93 13.76
N PRO A 287 7.48 20.97 12.98
CA PRO A 287 8.02 19.61 12.91
C PRO A 287 9.52 19.54 12.63
N LEU A 288 10.01 20.38 11.73
CA LEU A 288 11.41 20.39 11.35
C LEU A 288 12.30 20.99 12.46
N SER A 289 11.80 22.01 13.17
CA SER A 289 12.47 22.64 14.31
C SER A 289 12.73 21.66 15.45
N VAL A 290 11.79 20.72 15.71
CA VAL A 290 11.97 19.66 16.72
C VAL A 290 13.16 18.74 16.41
N CYS A 291 13.50 18.59 15.13
CA CYS A 291 14.62 17.75 14.69
C CYS A 291 15.99 18.44 14.80
N CYS A 292 16.01 19.71 15.21
CA CYS A 292 17.17 20.58 15.20
C CYS A 292 17.69 20.88 16.62
N ASP A 293 19.01 21.03 16.75
CA ASP A 293 19.62 21.47 18.00
C ASP A 293 19.34 22.97 18.28
N ASP A 294 19.73 23.43 19.46
CA ASP A 294 19.52 24.82 19.89
C ASP A 294 20.18 25.84 18.95
N THR A 295 21.34 25.51 18.37
CA THR A 295 22.09 26.38 17.46
C THR A 295 21.30 26.60 16.17
N LEU A 296 20.81 25.51 15.57
CA LEU A 296 20.00 25.56 14.36
C LEU A 296 18.65 26.24 14.59
N ARG A 297 18.02 25.98 15.75
CA ARG A 297 16.77 26.64 16.15
C ARG A 297 16.95 28.15 16.26
N ARG A 298 17.91 28.61 17.07
CA ARG A 298 18.14 30.04 17.36
C ARG A 298 18.71 30.85 16.20
N GLY A 299 19.30 30.19 15.21
CA GLY A 299 19.81 30.85 14.01
C GLY A 299 18.94 30.54 12.78
N PRO A 300 19.36 29.62 11.89
CA PRO A 300 18.73 29.42 10.58
C PRO A 300 17.22 29.18 10.58
N ILE A 301 16.68 28.42 11.55
CA ILE A 301 15.23 28.19 11.66
C ILE A 301 14.50 29.48 12.05
N THR A 302 15.02 30.23 13.02
CA THR A 302 14.46 31.55 13.40
C THR A 302 14.48 32.52 12.22
N ASP A 303 15.57 32.56 11.45
CA ASP A 303 15.67 33.41 10.26
C ASP A 303 14.68 33.02 9.16
N ALA A 304 14.48 31.70 8.95
CA ALA A 304 13.46 31.20 8.04
C ALA A 304 12.04 31.59 8.50
N ALA A 305 11.73 31.45 9.80
CA ALA A 305 10.45 31.85 10.37
C ALA A 305 10.18 33.35 10.19
N GLY A 306 11.18 34.20 10.46
CA GLY A 306 11.07 35.65 10.27
C GLY A 306 10.77 36.03 8.82
N ARG A 307 11.40 35.36 7.84
CA ARG A 307 11.10 35.54 6.41
C ARG A 307 9.67 35.13 6.07
N LEU A 308 9.20 33.99 6.55
CA LEU A 308 7.85 33.49 6.29
C LEU A 308 6.75 34.37 6.93
N LEU A 309 7.01 34.90 8.13
CA LEU A 309 6.12 35.88 8.78
C LEU A 309 6.04 37.21 8.01
N SER A 310 7.11 37.56 7.30
CA SER A 310 7.22 38.78 6.49
C SER A 310 6.95 38.55 4.99
N ASP A 311 6.46 37.37 4.62
CA ASP A 311 6.28 36.97 3.22
C ASP A 311 5.33 37.91 2.46
N SER A 312 5.52 38.10 1.16
CA SER A 312 4.64 38.93 0.33
C SER A 312 3.21 38.36 0.23
N CYS A 313 3.07 37.04 0.27
CA CYS A 313 1.77 36.36 0.19
C CYS A 313 1.06 36.32 1.55
N LYS A 314 -0.17 36.84 1.61
CA LYS A 314 -1.02 36.83 2.81
C LYS A 314 -1.17 35.42 3.41
N PHE A 315 -1.37 34.39 2.58
CA PHE A 315 -1.61 33.03 3.05
C PHE A 315 -0.36 32.41 3.69
N VAL A 316 0.84 32.75 3.23
CA VAL A 316 2.10 32.31 3.84
C VAL A 316 2.24 32.95 5.22
N ARG A 317 2.06 34.28 5.32
CA ARG A 317 2.11 35.00 6.60
C ARG A 317 1.11 34.46 7.61
N GLN A 318 -0.12 34.17 7.16
CA GLN A 318 -1.16 33.62 8.03
C GLN A 318 -0.77 32.24 8.58
N THR A 319 -0.32 31.31 7.71
CA THR A 319 0.13 29.98 8.16
C THR A 319 1.36 30.06 9.06
N ALA A 320 2.31 30.98 8.79
CA ALA A 320 3.45 31.21 9.66
C ALA A 320 3.03 31.76 11.04
N LEU A 321 2.05 32.66 11.07
CA LEU A 321 1.51 33.21 12.32
C LEU A 321 0.75 32.14 13.14
N GLU A 322 -0.04 31.30 12.47
CA GLU A 322 -0.73 30.15 13.10
C GLU A 322 0.26 29.16 13.72
N ASN A 323 1.41 28.95 13.07
CA ASN A 323 2.47 28.07 13.57
C ASN A 323 3.47 28.73 14.53
N LEU A 324 3.40 30.05 14.76
CA LEU A 324 4.39 30.77 15.56
C LEU A 324 4.42 30.31 17.02
N GLY A 325 3.25 30.11 17.63
CA GLY A 325 3.15 29.58 19.00
C GLY A 325 3.82 28.21 19.12
N PRO A 326 3.36 27.20 18.35
CA PRO A 326 3.99 25.87 18.29
C PRO A 326 5.47 25.88 17.89
N LEU A 327 5.94 26.87 17.13
CA LEU A 327 7.36 26.98 16.81
C LEU A 327 8.15 27.45 18.03
N ILE A 328 7.70 28.50 18.72
CA ILE A 328 8.37 29.04 19.92
C ILE A 328 8.51 27.98 21.00
N THR A 329 7.52 27.10 21.14
CA THR A 329 7.57 26.03 22.13
C THR A 329 8.71 25.05 21.90
N THR A 330 9.15 24.86 20.65
CA THR A 330 10.32 24.02 20.35
C THR A 330 11.63 24.60 20.89
N TYR A 331 11.69 25.87 21.31
CA TYR A 331 12.86 26.53 21.90
C TYR A 331 12.92 26.37 23.42
N ALA A 332 11.84 25.87 24.04
CA ALA A 332 11.83 25.61 25.46
C ALA A 332 12.86 24.53 25.78
N SER A 333 13.80 24.85 26.67
CA SER A 333 14.73 23.87 27.21
C SER A 333 14.05 23.13 28.35
N PRO A 334 13.84 21.80 28.28
CA PRO A 334 13.19 21.04 29.35
C PRO A 334 13.89 21.20 30.70
N ALA A 335 15.22 21.44 30.69
CA ALA A 335 16.01 21.67 31.88
C ALA A 335 15.66 22.99 32.62
N VAL A 336 15.07 23.95 31.92
CA VAL A 336 14.73 25.28 32.45
C VAL A 336 13.24 25.41 32.69
N THR A 337 12.42 24.88 31.78
CA THR A 337 10.97 25.07 31.80
C THR A 337 10.20 23.92 32.40
N SER A 338 10.83 22.74 32.57
CA SER A 338 10.14 21.47 32.82
C SER A 338 9.08 21.15 31.76
N LEU A 339 9.18 21.73 30.56
CA LEU A 339 8.23 21.51 29.46
C LEU A 339 8.88 20.66 28.38
N VAL A 340 8.20 19.60 27.95
CA VAL A 340 8.59 18.76 26.81
C VAL A 340 7.51 18.85 25.75
N THR A 341 7.93 18.97 24.49
CA THR A 341 7.03 18.89 23.34
C THR A 341 6.92 17.45 22.89
N THR A 342 5.70 16.92 22.88
CA THR A 342 5.43 15.55 22.40
C THR A 342 5.53 15.45 20.87
N ARG A 343 5.57 14.22 20.33
CA ARG A 343 5.44 13.98 18.87
C ARG A 343 4.15 14.53 18.25
N ALA A 344 3.14 14.85 19.06
CA ALA A 344 1.90 15.52 18.63
C ALA A 344 1.95 17.05 18.74
N PHE A 345 3.13 17.63 19.00
CA PHE A 345 3.34 19.08 19.20
C PHE A 345 2.57 19.69 20.38
N ILE A 346 2.18 18.85 21.35
CA ILE A 346 1.57 19.29 22.61
C ILE A 346 2.66 19.52 23.64
N LEU A 347 2.59 20.67 24.33
CA LEU A 347 3.43 20.97 25.49
C LEU A 347 2.94 20.19 26.72
N MET A 348 3.83 19.44 27.36
CA MET A 348 3.54 18.76 28.62
C MET A 348 4.54 19.17 29.70
N MET A 349 4.05 19.35 30.92
CA MET A 349 4.89 19.53 32.11
C MET A 349 5.46 18.17 32.52
N VAL A 350 6.78 18.09 32.63
CA VAL A 350 7.48 16.96 33.26
C VAL A 350 7.38 17.15 34.76
N SER A 351 6.39 16.52 35.36
CA SER A 351 6.30 16.37 36.81
C SER A 351 7.22 15.22 37.25
N ASN A 352 8.33 15.58 37.90
CA ASN A 352 9.38 14.76 38.51
C ASN A 352 10.50 14.25 37.58
N PHE A 353 11.72 14.67 37.91
CA PHE A 353 13.02 14.28 37.33
C PHE A 353 13.41 12.83 37.68
N THR A 354 12.52 11.86 37.50
CA THR A 354 12.83 10.44 37.75
C THR A 354 12.46 9.59 36.54
N ASP A 355 13.51 9.16 35.84
CA ASP A 355 13.65 7.91 35.08
C ASP A 355 12.85 7.63 33.79
N ASP A 356 12.06 8.57 33.25
CA ASP A 356 11.35 8.35 31.96
C ASP A 356 12.02 9.01 30.73
N LEU A 357 13.35 8.95 30.63
CA LEU A 357 14.08 9.39 29.42
C LEU A 357 13.95 8.41 28.24
N HIS A 358 13.12 7.37 28.35
CA HIS A 358 12.94 6.34 27.32
C HIS A 358 11.93 6.68 26.21
N TYR A 359 11.34 7.89 26.21
CA TYR A 359 10.35 8.28 25.21
C TYR A 359 10.87 9.16 24.06
N ILE A 360 12.19 9.37 23.94
CA ILE A 360 12.77 10.31 22.94
C ILE A 360 13.64 9.62 21.86
N THR A 361 13.73 8.29 21.81
CA THR A 361 14.33 7.60 20.64
C THR A 361 13.27 7.25 19.60
#